data_AF-A0A3N1ZU27-F1
#
_entry.id   AF-A0A3N1ZU27-F1
#
_cell.length_a   1.000
_cell.length_b   1.000
_cell.length_c   1.000
_cell.angle_alpha   90.00
_cell.angle_beta   90.00
_cell.angle_gamma   90.00
#
_symmetry.space_group_name_H-M   'P 1'
#
loop_
_entity.id
_entity.type
_entity.pdbx_description
1 polymer ?
#
loop_
_entity_poly.entity_id
_entity_poly.type
_entity_poly.pdbx_seq_one_letter_code
_entity_poly.pdbx_strand_id
1 'polypeptide(L)'
;MARVMAVTFETHGQLHYLDPGEATHRVGDHVLFPTEFGPEVVQVVWAPEYVDSENLTELPVCLGPASEADLQRDRENRQRRAEALAVTKALVAEHELPMKIVAVDWIDRADDVDLMVAIYFTAPGRVDFRTLVGDLARALHARVDLRQVAGRDATRLTGGIGSCGRELCCSTFLTDFEPVGLRLAKVQGLAPNPLAIQGQCGKLMCCLKYEHPLYVEFAQQAPAVGEHVESPIGDAKVIGHSVPGQSVTVRNGHGEVARCPLTEVCVTSRRRKDRDATLSQTVPSTGSGTVSEASAEPVEATPEDAPRKKARHKKRTGGFAGRKPPTGPGPHPSTTHEEQQ
;
A
#
# COMPACT_ATOMS: atom_id res chain seq x y z
N MET A 1 1.53 30.59 13.01
CA MET A 1 0.16 30.10 12.77
C MET A 1 -0.10 30.17 11.28
N ALA A 2 -0.30 29.03 10.65
CA ALA A 2 -0.70 28.94 9.25
C ALA A 2 -2.20 28.68 9.18
N ARG A 3 -2.86 29.13 8.11
CA ARG A 3 -4.25 28.74 7.83
C ARG A 3 -4.23 27.53 6.92
N VAL A 4 -5.01 26.52 7.25
CA VAL A 4 -5.09 25.29 6.46
C VAL A 4 -6.55 24.95 6.21
N MET A 5 -6.85 24.53 4.99
CA MET A 5 -8.12 23.92 4.65
C MET A 5 -7.90 22.55 4.00
N ALA A 6 -8.88 21.65 4.14
CA ALA A 6 -8.86 20.35 3.49
C ALA A 6 -9.87 20.32 2.34
N VAL A 7 -9.40 19.84 1.19
CA VAL A 7 -10.17 19.75 -0.05
C VAL A 7 -10.11 18.33 -0.63
N THR A 8 -11.02 18.00 -1.53
CA THR A 8 -11.02 16.72 -2.23
C THR A 8 -11.41 16.89 -3.71
N PHE A 9 -10.82 16.04 -4.57
CA PHE A 9 -11.14 15.99 -6.01
C PHE A 9 -12.40 15.16 -6.28
N GLU A 10 -12.65 14.14 -5.46
CA GLU A 10 -13.75 13.19 -5.64
C GLU A 10 -14.61 13.10 -4.38
N THR A 11 -15.89 12.77 -4.55
CA THR A 11 -16.79 12.55 -3.41
C THR A 11 -16.31 11.34 -2.61
N HIS A 12 -15.84 11.56 -1.37
CA HIS A 12 -15.17 10.57 -0.53
C HIS A 12 -13.74 10.19 -0.97
N GLY A 13 -13.06 11.06 -1.72
CA GLY A 13 -11.66 10.89 -2.10
C GLY A 13 -10.68 11.22 -0.97
N GLN A 14 -9.39 11.13 -1.30
CA GLN A 14 -8.31 11.56 -0.41
C GLN A 14 -8.45 13.05 -0.07
N LEU A 15 -8.12 13.41 1.17
CA LEU A 15 -8.01 14.80 1.60
C LEU A 15 -6.66 15.37 1.18
N HIS A 16 -6.71 16.51 0.51
CA HIS A 16 -5.55 17.32 0.17
C HIS A 16 -5.61 18.61 0.99
N TYR A 17 -4.46 19.10 1.42
CA TYR A 17 -4.36 20.31 2.25
C TYR A 17 -3.87 21.47 1.42
N LEU A 18 -4.49 22.64 1.61
CA LEU A 18 -4.17 23.88 0.92
C LEU A 18 -4.05 25.03 1.91
N ASP A 19 -3.23 26.02 1.56
CA ASP A 19 -3.33 27.35 2.13
C ASP A 19 -4.50 28.09 1.44
N PRO A 20 -5.53 28.54 2.18
CA PRO A 20 -6.67 29.28 1.62
C PRO A 20 -6.30 30.69 1.13
N GLY A 21 -5.09 31.17 1.38
CA GLY A 21 -4.66 32.54 1.11
C GLY A 21 -5.44 33.54 1.97
N GLU A 22 -5.80 34.69 1.38
CA GLU A 22 -6.58 35.73 2.05
C GLU A 22 -8.09 35.44 2.05
N ALA A 23 -8.55 34.50 1.23
CA ALA A 23 -9.96 34.21 1.07
C ALA A 23 -10.56 33.47 2.29
N THR A 24 -11.88 33.60 2.44
CA THR A 24 -12.66 32.76 3.35
C THR A 24 -13.48 31.78 2.52
N HIS A 25 -13.36 30.51 2.85
CA HIS A 25 -14.05 29.42 2.18
C HIS A 25 -14.91 28.67 3.19
N ARG A 26 -16.05 28.15 2.75
CA ARG A 26 -16.95 27.31 3.53
C ARG A 26 -16.90 25.88 3.03
N VAL A 27 -17.26 24.95 3.91
CA VAL A 27 -17.46 23.55 3.53
C VAL A 27 -18.51 23.49 2.42
N GLY A 28 -18.18 22.79 1.33
CA GLY A 28 -19.02 22.66 0.14
C GLY A 28 -18.65 23.60 -1.01
N ASP A 29 -17.84 24.64 -0.76
CA ASP A 29 -17.37 25.54 -1.82
C ASP A 29 -16.48 24.79 -2.81
N HIS A 30 -16.56 25.19 -4.09
CA HIS A 30 -15.65 24.70 -5.12
C HIS A 30 -14.54 25.73 -5.34
N VAL A 31 -13.29 25.27 -5.27
CA VAL A 31 -12.09 26.10 -5.39
C VAL A 31 -11.10 25.47 -6.36
N LEU A 32 -10.09 26.24 -6.75
CA LEU A 32 -9.06 25.80 -7.69
C LEU A 32 -7.78 25.36 -6.97
N PHE A 33 -7.44 24.08 -7.14
CA PHE A 33 -6.20 23.47 -6.66
C PHE A 33 -5.10 23.61 -7.73
N PRO A 34 -3.91 24.15 -7.41
CA PRO A 34 -2.81 24.21 -8.37
C PRO A 34 -2.18 22.83 -8.57
N THR A 35 -2.27 22.28 -9.79
CA THR A 35 -1.54 21.05 -10.18
C THR A 35 -0.48 21.35 -11.23
N GLU A 36 0.45 20.42 -11.43
CA GLU A 36 1.47 20.49 -12.50
C GLU A 36 0.86 20.53 -13.92
N PHE A 37 -0.39 20.11 -14.06
CA PHE A 37 -1.12 20.08 -15.33
C PHE A 37 -2.11 21.25 -15.48
N GLY A 38 -2.19 22.13 -14.48
CA GLY A 38 -3.10 23.28 -14.47
C GLY A 38 -3.99 23.33 -13.22
N PRO A 39 -4.84 24.37 -13.10
CA PRO A 39 -5.79 24.48 -12.00
C PRO A 39 -6.90 23.44 -12.13
N GLU A 40 -7.14 22.65 -11.08
CA GLU A 40 -8.21 21.65 -11.05
C GLU A 40 -9.28 22.00 -10.01
N VAL A 41 -10.53 21.66 -10.32
CA VAL A 41 -11.66 21.95 -9.42
C VAL A 41 -11.66 20.94 -8.27
N VAL A 42 -11.69 21.46 -7.04
CA VAL A 42 -11.80 20.67 -5.82
C VAL A 42 -12.91 21.22 -4.93
N GLN A 43 -13.46 20.36 -4.08
CA GLN A 43 -14.47 20.74 -3.09
C GLN A 43 -13.86 20.88 -1.71
N VAL A 44 -14.21 21.95 -0.99
CA VAL A 44 -13.79 22.17 0.40
C VAL A 44 -14.55 21.23 1.33
N VAL A 45 -13.83 20.38 2.05
CA VAL A 45 -14.38 19.42 3.03
C VAL A 45 -14.19 19.92 4.46
N TRP A 46 -13.11 20.66 4.71
CA TRP A 46 -12.84 21.31 6.00
C TRP A 46 -12.49 22.78 5.75
N ALA A 47 -13.25 23.68 6.38
CA ALA A 47 -13.06 25.11 6.26
C ALA A 47 -11.69 25.57 6.82
N PRO A 48 -11.17 26.72 6.37
CA PRO A 48 -9.92 27.31 6.86
C PRO A 48 -9.84 27.41 8.38
N GLU A 49 -8.83 26.75 8.97
CA GLU A 49 -8.55 26.80 10.41
C GLU A 49 -7.08 27.16 10.66
N TYR A 50 -6.80 27.84 11.79
CA TYR A 50 -5.45 28.17 12.20
C TYR A 50 -4.81 26.96 12.88
N VAL A 51 -3.66 26.55 12.37
CA VAL A 51 -2.85 25.45 12.91
C VAL A 51 -1.43 25.90 13.20
N ASP A 52 -0.79 25.22 14.13
CA ASP A 52 0.59 25.47 14.50
C ASP A 52 1.51 25.08 13.34
N SER A 53 2.35 26.04 12.94
CA SER A 53 3.18 25.94 11.73
C SER A 53 4.43 25.08 11.89
N GLU A 54 4.71 24.58 13.10
CA GLU A 54 5.96 23.89 13.42
C GLU A 54 6.11 22.53 12.70
N ASN A 55 5.02 21.93 12.24
CA ASN A 55 5.03 20.61 11.58
C ASN A 55 4.39 20.61 10.17
N LEU A 56 4.13 21.78 9.59
CA LEU A 56 3.49 21.86 8.27
C LEU A 56 4.54 21.85 7.16
N THR A 57 4.41 20.90 6.24
CA THR A 57 5.08 20.95 4.93
C THR A 57 4.58 22.17 4.15
N GLU A 58 5.38 22.70 3.21
CA GLU A 58 4.93 23.78 2.31
C GLU A 58 3.63 23.37 1.61
N LEU A 59 2.57 24.15 1.85
CA LEU A 59 1.25 23.90 1.30
C LEU A 59 1.06 24.66 -0.02
N PRO A 60 0.43 24.05 -1.03
CA PRO A 60 0.02 24.79 -2.21
C PRO A 60 -1.01 25.85 -1.84
N VAL A 61 -0.91 27.02 -2.48
CA VAL A 61 -1.85 28.13 -2.27
C VAL A 61 -3.08 27.96 -3.17
N CYS A 62 -4.26 28.10 -2.59
CA CYS A 62 -5.52 28.12 -3.33
C CYS A 62 -5.54 29.23 -4.38
N LEU A 63 -5.92 28.89 -5.62
CA LEU A 63 -5.99 29.87 -6.72
C LEU A 63 -7.29 30.69 -6.71
N GLY A 64 -8.20 30.40 -5.77
CA GLY A 64 -9.47 31.09 -5.59
C GLY A 64 -10.71 30.22 -5.84
N PRO A 65 -11.91 30.82 -5.78
CA PRO A 65 -13.16 30.11 -6.07
C PRO A 65 -13.23 29.68 -7.53
N ALA A 66 -13.79 28.49 -7.79
CA ALA A 66 -14.00 27.99 -9.14
C ALA A 66 -15.11 28.80 -9.85
N SER A 67 -14.87 29.21 -11.09
CA SER A 67 -15.90 29.86 -11.92
C SER A 67 -16.88 28.83 -12.50
N GLU A 68 -18.01 29.27 -13.06
CA GLU A 68 -18.93 28.35 -13.75
C GLU A 68 -18.27 27.68 -14.97
N ALA A 69 -17.33 28.37 -15.62
CA ALA A 69 -16.56 27.79 -16.72
C ALA A 69 -15.65 26.64 -16.22
N ASP A 70 -15.03 26.79 -15.05
CA ASP A 70 -14.21 25.75 -14.44
C ASP A 70 -15.06 24.54 -14.03
N LEU A 71 -16.22 24.77 -13.43
CA LEU A 71 -17.16 23.72 -13.06
C LEU A 71 -17.66 22.95 -14.28
N GLN A 72 -17.98 23.65 -15.37
CA GLN A 72 -18.39 23.02 -16.62
C GLN A 72 -17.25 22.18 -17.23
N ARG A 73 -16.02 22.71 -17.23
CA ARG A 73 -14.82 21.98 -17.68
C ARG A 73 -14.59 20.71 -16.85
N ASP A 74 -14.68 20.78 -15.53
CA ASP A 74 -14.52 19.62 -14.64
C ASP A 74 -15.58 18.54 -14.91
N ARG A 75 -16.86 18.93 -15.09
CA ARG A 75 -17.94 17.99 -15.47
C ARG A 75 -17.64 17.29 -16.80
N GLU A 76 -17.23 18.04 -17.82
CA GLU A 76 -16.88 17.50 -19.14
C GLU A 76 -15.66 16.57 -19.05
N ASN A 77 -14.63 16.95 -18.29
CA ASN A 77 -13.45 16.13 -18.09
C ASN A 77 -13.79 14.82 -17.37
N ARG A 78 -14.65 14.85 -16.35
CA ARG A 78 -15.14 13.63 -15.67
C ARG A 78 -15.87 12.70 -16.65
N GLN A 79 -16.73 13.25 -17.50
CA GLN A 79 -17.42 12.47 -18.52
C GLN A 79 -16.43 11.85 -19.52
N ARG A 80 -15.49 12.64 -20.05
CA ARG A 80 -14.45 12.16 -20.98
C ARG A 80 -13.58 11.07 -20.36
N ARG A 81 -13.18 11.20 -19.09
CA ARG A 81 -12.42 10.18 -18.35
C ARG A 81 -13.21 8.86 -18.26
N ALA A 82 -14.51 8.93 -17.95
CA ALA A 82 -15.36 7.74 -17.86
C ALA A 82 -15.53 7.05 -19.23
N GLU A 83 -15.76 7.81 -20.29
CA GLU A 83 -15.87 7.30 -21.66
C GLU A 83 -14.54 6.69 -22.14
N ALA A 84 -13.42 7.40 -21.93
CA ALA A 84 -12.09 6.93 -22.27
C ALA A 84 -11.72 5.63 -21.53
N LEU A 85 -12.07 5.52 -20.25
CA LEU A 85 -11.88 4.30 -19.47
C LEU A 85 -12.66 3.12 -20.07
N ALA A 86 -13.91 3.33 -20.49
CA ALA A 86 -14.74 2.30 -21.09
C ALA A 86 -14.19 1.83 -22.44
N VAL A 87 -13.84 2.78 -23.32
CA VAL A 87 -13.24 2.52 -24.63
C VAL A 87 -11.92 1.77 -24.48
N THR A 88 -11.06 2.21 -23.55
CA THR A 88 -9.77 1.57 -23.30
C THR A 88 -9.93 0.12 -22.85
N LYS A 89 -10.87 -0.16 -21.94
CA LYS A 89 -11.16 -1.52 -21.47
C LYS A 89 -11.65 -2.42 -22.61
N ALA A 90 -12.51 -1.90 -23.49
CA ALA A 90 -13.01 -2.64 -24.64
C ALA A 90 -11.90 -3.01 -25.62
N LEU A 91 -11.06 -2.05 -26.01
CA LEU A 91 -9.94 -2.30 -26.93
C LEU A 91 -8.89 -3.25 -26.33
N VAL A 92 -8.55 -3.11 -25.05
CA VAL A 92 -7.64 -4.06 -24.38
C VAL A 92 -8.17 -5.49 -24.42
N ALA A 93 -9.49 -5.67 -24.24
CA ALA A 93 -10.13 -6.98 -24.32
C ALA A 93 -10.13 -7.52 -25.76
N GLU A 94 -10.39 -6.67 -26.76
CA GLU A 94 -10.38 -7.04 -28.19
C GLU A 94 -8.99 -7.51 -28.66
N HIS A 95 -7.92 -6.83 -28.19
CA HIS A 95 -6.55 -7.22 -28.49
C HIS A 95 -6.01 -8.37 -27.61
N GLU A 96 -6.83 -8.93 -26.70
CA GLU A 96 -6.46 -10.00 -25.76
C GLU A 96 -5.16 -9.74 -24.98
N LEU A 97 -4.91 -8.48 -24.61
CA LEU A 97 -3.67 -8.10 -23.95
C LEU A 97 -3.71 -8.45 -22.45
N PRO A 98 -2.64 -9.04 -21.89
CA PRO A 98 -2.60 -9.45 -20.48
C PRO A 98 -2.33 -8.26 -19.55
N MET A 99 -3.22 -7.27 -19.56
CA MET A 99 -3.13 -6.05 -18.75
C MET A 99 -4.48 -5.65 -18.16
N LYS A 100 -4.45 -4.96 -17.01
CA LYS A 100 -5.64 -4.43 -16.35
C LYS A 100 -5.51 -2.92 -16.21
N ILE A 101 -6.49 -2.20 -16.74
CA ILE A 101 -6.59 -0.74 -16.61
C ILE A 101 -6.99 -0.38 -15.18
N VAL A 102 -6.23 0.54 -14.58
CA VAL A 102 -6.41 1.03 -13.21
C VAL A 102 -7.18 2.35 -13.25
N ALA A 103 -6.67 3.33 -13.99
CA ALA A 103 -7.23 4.69 -14.06
C ALA A 103 -6.94 5.31 -15.43
N VAL A 104 -7.70 6.34 -15.78
CA VAL A 104 -7.49 7.15 -16.98
C VAL A 104 -7.62 8.62 -16.59
N ASP A 105 -6.57 9.40 -16.86
CA ASP A 105 -6.56 10.84 -16.68
C ASP A 105 -6.65 11.53 -18.04
N TRP A 106 -7.55 12.51 -18.09
CA TRP A 106 -7.67 13.44 -19.22
C TRP A 106 -6.92 14.72 -18.89
N ILE A 107 -5.80 14.95 -19.57
CA ILE A 107 -4.93 16.10 -19.34
C ILE A 107 -5.22 17.14 -20.41
N ASP A 108 -5.94 18.18 -20.00
CA ASP A 108 -6.32 19.32 -20.83
C ASP A 108 -5.38 20.49 -20.51
N ARG A 109 -4.36 20.71 -21.35
CA ARG A 109 -3.44 21.85 -21.19
C ARG A 109 -4.00 23.05 -21.96
N ALA A 110 -4.26 24.14 -21.25
CA ALA A 110 -4.89 25.34 -21.79
C ALA A 110 -4.12 25.98 -22.98
N ASP A 111 -2.81 25.75 -23.08
CA ASP A 111 -1.94 26.49 -24.01
C ASP A 111 -1.32 25.64 -25.15
N ASP A 112 -1.58 24.32 -25.24
CA ASP A 112 -0.99 23.46 -26.28
C ASP A 112 -2.00 22.49 -26.92
N VAL A 113 -1.92 22.40 -28.24
CA VAL A 113 -2.89 21.86 -29.22
C VAL A 113 -3.05 20.32 -29.18
N ASP A 114 -2.31 19.62 -28.33
CA ASP A 114 -2.32 18.16 -28.25
C ASP A 114 -2.94 17.66 -26.94
N LEU A 115 -4.23 17.33 -27.00
CA LEU A 115 -4.95 16.60 -25.94
C LEU A 115 -4.19 15.32 -25.60
N MET A 116 -3.90 15.11 -24.31
CA MET A 116 -3.18 13.94 -23.82
C MET A 116 -4.03 13.13 -22.86
N VAL A 117 -4.10 11.82 -23.09
CA VAL A 117 -4.78 10.87 -22.21
C VAL A 117 -3.75 9.93 -21.59
N ALA A 118 -3.59 10.03 -20.28
CA ALA A 118 -2.71 9.14 -19.52
C ALA A 118 -3.52 7.94 -19.02
N ILE A 119 -3.07 6.73 -19.36
CA ILE A 119 -3.74 5.48 -19.02
C ILE A 119 -2.82 4.69 -18.10
N TYR A 120 -3.27 4.47 -16.87
CA TYR A 120 -2.54 3.70 -15.87
C TYR A 120 -2.97 2.25 -15.92
N PHE A 121 -2.01 1.33 -16.01
CA PHE A 121 -2.30 -0.10 -16.10
C PHE A 121 -1.33 -0.95 -15.28
N THR A 122 -1.80 -2.15 -14.92
CA THR A 122 -0.98 -3.21 -14.32
C THR A 122 -0.85 -4.37 -15.30
N ALA A 123 0.33 -4.97 -15.35
CA ALA A 123 0.60 -6.18 -16.14
C ALA A 123 1.68 -7.03 -15.44
N PRO A 124 1.62 -8.36 -15.51
CA PRO A 124 2.61 -9.25 -14.89
C PRO A 124 3.96 -9.24 -15.63
N GLY A 125 3.99 -8.84 -16.90
CA GLY A 125 5.17 -8.83 -17.74
C GLY A 125 5.13 -7.73 -18.79
N ARG A 126 6.01 -7.82 -19.80
CA ARG A 126 6.01 -6.90 -20.93
C ARG A 126 4.78 -7.13 -21.80
N VAL A 127 4.11 -6.04 -22.18
CA VAL A 127 2.96 -6.04 -23.09
C VAL A 127 3.39 -5.38 -24.40
N ASP A 128 3.02 -5.97 -25.54
CA ASP A 128 3.22 -5.33 -26.84
C ASP A 128 1.98 -4.50 -27.19
N PHE A 129 2.13 -3.17 -27.16
CA PHE A 129 1.04 -2.21 -27.33
C PHE A 129 1.03 -1.54 -28.71
N ARG A 130 1.83 -2.00 -29.68
CA ARG A 130 1.97 -1.32 -30.98
C ARG A 130 0.65 -1.14 -31.73
N THR A 131 -0.21 -2.15 -31.74
CA THR A 131 -1.54 -2.08 -32.38
C THR A 131 -2.51 -1.26 -31.53
N LEU A 132 -2.54 -1.52 -30.22
CA LEU A 132 -3.42 -0.86 -29.26
C LEU A 132 -3.26 0.67 -29.25
N VAL A 133 -2.02 1.19 -29.26
CA VAL A 133 -1.77 2.64 -29.20
C VAL A 133 -2.40 3.37 -30.39
N GLY A 134 -2.32 2.78 -31.59
CA GLY A 134 -2.91 3.37 -32.79
C GLY A 134 -4.44 3.41 -32.73
N ASP A 135 -5.06 2.35 -32.22
CA ASP A 135 -6.51 2.26 -32.12
C ASP A 135 -7.06 3.14 -30.98
N LEU A 136 -6.35 3.22 -29.85
CA LEU A 136 -6.67 4.16 -28.76
C LEU A 136 -6.56 5.62 -29.22
N ALA A 137 -5.48 5.99 -29.92
CA ALA A 137 -5.31 7.35 -30.41
C ALA A 137 -6.41 7.75 -31.40
N ARG A 138 -6.87 6.82 -32.24
CA ARG A 138 -7.98 7.03 -33.17
C ARG A 138 -9.32 7.17 -32.44
N ALA A 139 -9.57 6.30 -31.45
CA ALA A 139 -10.84 6.28 -30.72
C ALA A 139 -11.00 7.46 -29.74
N LEU A 140 -9.90 7.92 -29.14
CA LEU A 140 -9.91 9.00 -28.14
C LEU A 140 -9.61 10.38 -28.74
N HIS A 141 -9.22 10.44 -30.02
CA HIS A 141 -8.80 11.68 -30.70
C HIS A 141 -7.73 12.46 -29.92
N ALA A 142 -6.82 11.74 -29.27
CA ALA A 142 -5.85 12.29 -28.34
C ALA A 142 -4.54 11.49 -28.38
N ARG A 143 -3.45 12.12 -27.93
CA ARG A 143 -2.18 11.44 -27.71
C ARG A 143 -2.28 10.56 -26.47
N VAL A 144 -1.95 9.28 -26.64
CA VAL A 144 -2.07 8.29 -25.57
C VAL A 144 -0.72 8.08 -24.88
N ASP A 145 -0.69 8.23 -23.57
CA ASP A 145 0.45 7.93 -22.70
C ASP A 145 0.12 6.73 -21.81
N LEU A 146 0.75 5.58 -22.08
CA LEU A 146 0.52 4.33 -21.34
C LEU A 146 1.54 4.21 -20.19
N ARG A 147 1.05 4.27 -18.95
CA ARG A 147 1.86 4.21 -17.73
C ARG A 147 1.66 2.89 -17.00
N GLN A 148 2.71 2.08 -16.94
CA GLN A 148 2.70 0.86 -16.13
C GLN A 148 2.91 1.22 -14.66
N VAL A 149 1.96 0.84 -13.81
CA VAL A 149 2.03 1.01 -12.35
C VAL A 149 2.27 -0.33 -11.66
N ALA A 150 3.04 -0.33 -10.57
CA ALA A 150 3.22 -1.52 -9.76
C ALA A 150 1.93 -1.85 -8.98
N GLY A 151 1.77 -3.10 -8.53
CA GLY A 151 0.56 -3.52 -7.82
C GLY A 151 0.23 -2.68 -6.57
N ARG A 152 1.25 -2.15 -5.87
CA ARG A 152 1.04 -1.25 -4.73
C ARG A 152 0.54 0.12 -5.17
N ASP A 153 1.14 0.71 -6.19
CA ASP A 153 0.73 2.03 -6.70
C ASP A 153 -0.66 1.98 -7.32
N ALA A 154 -1.01 0.87 -7.98
CA ALA A 154 -2.36 0.61 -8.45
C ALA A 154 -3.37 0.58 -7.29
N THR A 155 -3.02 -0.08 -6.19
CA THR A 155 -3.86 -0.11 -4.98
C THR A 155 -3.92 1.28 -4.32
N ARG A 156 -2.82 2.04 -4.35
CA ARG A 156 -2.79 3.42 -3.87
C ARG A 156 -3.77 4.31 -4.62
N LEU A 157 -3.74 4.24 -5.96
CA LEU A 157 -4.64 4.96 -6.86
C LEU A 157 -6.10 4.56 -6.69
N THR A 158 -6.37 3.28 -6.49
CA THR A 158 -7.75 2.76 -6.33
C THR A 158 -8.29 3.00 -4.91
N GLY A 159 -7.41 3.12 -3.92
CA GLY A 159 -7.78 3.08 -2.51
C GLY A 159 -8.25 1.70 -2.05
N GLY A 160 -8.85 1.64 -0.86
CA GLY A 160 -9.44 0.41 -0.32
C GLY A 160 -9.40 0.33 1.20
N ILE A 161 -9.93 -0.77 1.74
CA ILE A 161 -9.97 -1.07 3.18
C ILE A 161 -9.07 -2.27 3.51
N GLY A 162 -8.04 -2.06 4.32
CA GLY A 162 -7.14 -3.11 4.80
C GLY A 162 -7.85 -4.17 5.63
N SER A 163 -7.17 -5.30 5.86
CA SER A 163 -7.68 -6.39 6.72
C SER A 163 -7.93 -5.95 8.17
N CYS A 164 -7.34 -4.82 8.59
CA CYS A 164 -7.60 -4.18 9.87
C CYS A 164 -8.91 -3.35 9.91
N GLY A 165 -9.67 -3.28 8.82
CA GLY A 165 -10.92 -2.53 8.73
C GLY A 165 -10.75 -1.01 8.54
N ARG A 166 -9.51 -0.52 8.37
CA ARG A 166 -9.21 0.90 8.09
C ARG A 166 -8.81 1.08 6.62
N GLU A 167 -8.82 2.33 6.15
CA GLU A 167 -8.25 2.68 4.84
C GLU A 167 -6.80 2.22 4.71
N LEU A 168 -6.36 1.94 3.48
CA LEU A 168 -5.02 1.48 3.21
C LEU A 168 -3.97 2.52 3.63
N CYS A 169 -2.96 2.09 4.39
CA CYS A 169 -1.87 2.95 4.84
C CYS A 169 -1.15 3.63 3.66
N CYS A 170 -0.99 2.92 2.54
CA CYS A 170 -0.33 3.43 1.34
C CYS A 170 -1.13 4.50 0.58
N SER A 171 -2.44 4.63 0.83
CA SER A 171 -3.30 5.67 0.25
C SER A 171 -3.50 6.85 1.19
N THR A 172 -3.10 6.73 2.45
CA THR A 172 -3.41 7.71 3.50
C THR A 172 -2.16 8.48 3.93
N PHE A 173 -1.24 7.82 4.63
CA PHE A 173 -0.09 8.49 5.26
C PHE A 173 1.26 7.89 4.92
N LEU A 174 1.32 6.61 4.54
CA LEU A 174 2.59 5.90 4.35
C LEU A 174 3.02 6.01 2.89
N THR A 175 3.98 6.89 2.60
CA THR A 175 4.52 7.14 1.25
C THR A 175 5.77 6.35 0.96
N ASP A 176 6.62 6.15 1.96
CA ASP A 176 7.90 5.48 1.84
C ASP A 176 7.84 4.05 2.34
N PHE A 177 8.38 3.13 1.54
CA PHE A 177 8.29 1.71 1.82
C PHE A 177 9.65 1.03 1.75
N GLU A 178 10.03 0.44 2.88
CA GLU A 178 11.13 -0.52 2.91
C GLU A 178 10.64 -1.93 2.50
N PRO A 179 11.52 -2.77 1.94
CA PRO A 179 11.23 -4.18 1.71
C PRO A 179 10.86 -4.89 3.02
N VAL A 180 9.71 -5.57 3.03
CA VAL A 180 9.22 -6.32 4.18
C VAL A 180 9.66 -7.78 4.05
N GLY A 181 10.35 -8.29 5.05
CA GLY A 181 10.73 -9.72 5.13
C GLY A 181 9.71 -10.54 5.92
N LEU A 182 9.56 -11.82 5.57
CA LEU A 182 8.66 -12.76 6.27
C LEU A 182 8.97 -12.89 7.77
N ARG A 183 10.20 -12.58 8.19
CA ARG A 183 10.61 -12.58 9.62
C ARG A 183 9.79 -11.59 10.45
N LEU A 184 9.42 -10.43 9.89
CA LEU A 184 8.64 -9.42 10.62
C LEU A 184 7.25 -9.93 11.00
N ALA A 185 6.58 -10.66 10.10
CA ALA A 185 5.29 -11.29 10.40
C ALA A 185 5.39 -12.26 11.59
N LYS A 186 6.48 -13.04 11.67
CA LYS A 186 6.72 -13.97 12.80
C LYS A 186 6.93 -13.23 14.12
N VAL A 187 7.71 -12.14 14.11
CA VAL A 187 7.95 -11.31 15.31
C VAL A 187 6.64 -10.73 15.84
N GLN A 188 5.70 -10.40 14.96
CA GLN A 188 4.39 -9.86 15.32
C GLN A 188 3.33 -10.93 15.59
N GLY A 189 3.72 -12.22 15.69
CA GLY A 189 2.81 -13.30 16.01
C GLY A 189 1.80 -13.63 14.92
N LEU A 190 2.01 -13.17 13.69
CA LEU A 190 1.14 -13.49 12.56
C LEU A 190 1.50 -14.85 11.97
N ALA A 191 0.47 -15.63 11.64
CA ALA A 191 0.64 -16.88 10.94
C ALA A 191 1.27 -16.62 9.55
N PRO A 192 2.16 -17.49 9.05
CA PRO A 192 2.80 -17.33 7.74
C PRO A 192 1.85 -17.55 6.54
N ASN A 193 0.54 -17.51 6.76
CA ASN A 193 -0.48 -17.62 5.72
C ASN A 193 -0.49 -16.35 4.86
N PRO A 194 -0.37 -16.44 3.52
CA PRO A 194 -0.52 -15.31 2.60
C PRO A 194 -1.68 -14.37 2.93
N LEU A 195 -2.88 -14.90 3.22
CA LEU A 195 -4.05 -14.08 3.53
C LEU A 195 -3.90 -13.25 4.82
N ALA A 196 -3.07 -13.69 5.75
CA ALA A 196 -2.84 -13.01 7.02
C ALA A 196 -1.71 -11.97 6.96
N ILE A 197 -0.81 -12.05 5.96
CA ILE A 197 0.43 -11.25 5.91
C ILE A 197 0.57 -10.40 4.64
N GLN A 198 -0.25 -10.63 3.62
CA GLN A 198 -0.26 -9.87 2.38
C GLN A 198 -1.29 -8.73 2.45
N GLY A 199 -0.92 -7.58 1.90
CA GLY A 199 -1.87 -6.51 1.64
C GLY A 199 -2.64 -6.74 0.34
N GLN A 200 -3.63 -5.89 0.08
CA GLN A 200 -4.43 -5.93 -1.16
C GLN A 200 -3.59 -5.84 -2.44
N CYS A 201 -2.42 -5.21 -2.35
CA CYS A 201 -1.45 -5.12 -3.45
C CYS A 201 -0.74 -6.45 -3.79
N GLY A 202 -1.04 -7.55 -3.08
CA GLY A 202 -0.42 -8.88 -3.26
C GLY A 202 1.00 -9.00 -2.72
N LYS A 203 1.57 -7.92 -2.16
CA LYS A 203 2.87 -7.92 -1.46
C LYS A 203 2.65 -8.04 0.04
N LEU A 204 3.71 -8.36 0.78
CA LEU A 204 3.69 -8.32 2.24
C LEU A 204 3.26 -6.94 2.76
N MET A 205 2.49 -6.94 3.83
CA MET A 205 1.93 -5.74 4.45
C MET A 205 3.04 -4.79 4.90
N CYS A 206 2.99 -3.54 4.42
CA CYS A 206 3.95 -2.49 4.78
C CYS A 206 3.82 -2.06 6.25
N CYS A 207 2.63 -2.18 6.86
CA CYS A 207 2.42 -1.90 8.27
C CYS A 207 3.29 -2.78 9.19
N LEU A 208 3.65 -4.01 8.77
CA LEU A 208 4.55 -4.87 9.56
C LEU A 208 5.89 -4.21 9.82
N LYS A 209 6.42 -3.48 8.83
CA LYS A 209 7.68 -2.75 9.00
C LYS A 209 7.46 -1.45 9.78
N TYR A 210 6.40 -0.71 9.46
CA TYR A 210 6.04 0.54 10.15
C TYR A 210 5.88 0.34 11.66
N GLU A 211 5.20 -0.72 12.07
CA GLU A 211 4.95 -1.02 13.49
C GLU A 211 6.16 -1.68 14.17
N HIS A 212 7.15 -2.17 13.42
CA HIS A 212 8.24 -2.98 13.98
C HIS A 212 9.01 -2.32 15.14
N PRO A 213 9.34 -1.01 15.10
CA PRO A 213 9.98 -0.34 16.24
C PRO A 213 9.17 -0.47 17.55
N LEU A 214 7.84 -0.33 17.47
CA LEU A 214 6.95 -0.49 18.63
C LEU A 214 7.03 -1.90 19.22
N TYR A 215 7.18 -2.92 18.37
CA TYR A 215 7.36 -4.30 18.85
C TYR A 215 8.71 -4.52 19.53
N VAL A 216 9.77 -3.88 19.04
CA VAL A 216 11.10 -3.97 19.66
C VAL A 216 11.08 -3.30 21.03
N GLU A 217 10.54 -2.09 21.13
CA GLU A 217 10.44 -1.34 22.38
C GLU A 217 9.55 -2.07 23.40
N PHE A 218 8.39 -2.56 22.97
CA PHE A 218 7.48 -3.31 23.82
C PHE A 218 8.14 -4.57 24.37
N ALA A 219 8.86 -5.34 23.54
CA ALA A 219 9.52 -6.56 23.96
C ALA A 219 10.63 -6.32 25.01
N GLN A 220 11.25 -5.14 25.03
CA GLN A 220 12.26 -4.78 26.04
C GLN A 220 11.64 -4.48 27.41
N GLN A 221 10.42 -3.94 27.44
CA GLN A 221 9.78 -3.48 28.67
C GLN A 221 8.80 -4.51 29.24
N ALA A 222 8.06 -5.20 28.36
CA ALA A 222 6.95 -6.05 28.73
C ALA A 222 7.37 -7.35 29.44
N PRO A 223 6.57 -7.84 30.40
CA PRO A 223 6.73 -9.18 30.95
C PRO A 223 6.50 -10.24 29.88
N ALA A 224 7.11 -11.42 30.02
CA ALA A 224 6.92 -12.50 29.07
C ALA A 224 5.53 -13.15 29.22
N VAL A 225 4.99 -13.70 28.13
CA VAL A 225 3.77 -14.53 28.21
C VAL A 225 4.05 -15.72 29.13
N GLY A 226 3.21 -15.89 30.13
CA GLY A 226 3.33 -16.91 31.17
C GLY A 226 3.99 -16.43 32.47
N GLU A 227 4.51 -15.20 32.51
CA GLU A 227 5.07 -14.60 33.71
C GLU A 227 3.95 -14.16 34.69
N HIS A 228 4.25 -14.22 35.99
CA HIS A 228 3.35 -13.73 37.04
C HIS A 228 3.68 -12.28 37.37
N VAL A 229 2.65 -11.46 37.43
CA VAL A 229 2.72 -10.02 37.59
C VAL A 229 1.64 -9.53 38.57
N GLU A 230 1.93 -8.47 39.28
CA GLU A 230 0.93 -7.73 40.04
C GLU A 230 0.19 -6.81 39.06
N SER A 231 -1.14 -6.87 39.11
CA SER A 231 -2.03 -6.13 38.22
C SER A 231 -3.21 -5.54 39.01
N PRO A 232 -4.02 -4.64 38.42
CA PRO A 232 -5.23 -4.12 39.06
C PRO A 232 -6.23 -5.19 39.52
N ILE A 233 -6.21 -6.38 38.91
CA ILE A 233 -7.04 -7.54 39.30
C ILE A 233 -6.33 -8.48 40.29
N GLY A 234 -5.25 -8.01 40.92
CA GLY A 234 -4.39 -8.76 41.83
C GLY A 234 -3.27 -9.52 41.11
N ASP A 235 -2.77 -10.58 41.78
CA ASP A 235 -1.77 -11.47 41.22
C ASP A 235 -2.33 -12.22 40.00
N ALA A 236 -1.71 -11.98 38.85
CA ALA A 236 -2.17 -12.52 37.59
C ALA A 236 -1.03 -13.02 36.71
N LYS A 237 -1.36 -13.92 35.79
CA LYS A 237 -0.43 -14.48 34.81
C LYS A 237 -0.66 -13.82 33.46
N VAL A 238 0.40 -13.38 32.80
CA VAL A 238 0.32 -12.84 31.44
C VAL A 238 -0.07 -13.95 30.47
N ILE A 239 -1.16 -13.77 29.71
CA ILE A 239 -1.64 -14.72 28.71
C ILE A 239 -1.50 -14.23 27.27
N GLY A 240 -1.23 -12.93 27.08
CA GLY A 240 -1.04 -12.36 25.75
C GLY A 240 -0.59 -10.92 25.79
N HIS A 241 -0.09 -10.42 24.66
CA HIS A 241 0.37 -9.05 24.49
C HIS A 241 -0.52 -8.32 23.49
N SER A 242 -0.77 -7.04 23.74
CA SER A 242 -1.35 -6.12 22.76
C SER A 242 -0.39 -4.95 22.57
N VAL A 243 0.54 -5.15 21.63
CA VAL A 243 1.70 -4.27 21.43
C VAL A 243 1.28 -2.86 21.00
N PRO A 244 0.41 -2.64 19.99
CA PRO A 244 0.05 -1.28 19.57
C PRO A 244 -0.64 -0.47 20.66
N GLY A 245 -1.36 -1.14 21.57
CA GLY A 245 -2.03 -0.50 22.70
C GLY A 245 -1.23 -0.57 24.01
N GLN A 246 0.08 -0.84 23.95
CA GLN A 246 1.01 -0.92 25.09
C GLN A 246 0.42 -1.60 26.34
N SER A 247 -0.23 -2.73 26.14
CA SER A 247 -0.97 -3.44 27.19
C SER A 247 -0.72 -4.95 27.14
N VAL A 248 -0.86 -5.58 28.29
CA VAL A 248 -0.80 -7.03 28.45
C VAL A 248 -2.16 -7.56 28.89
N THR A 249 -2.50 -8.74 28.39
CA THR A 249 -3.68 -9.46 28.86
C THR A 249 -3.25 -10.40 29.96
N VAL A 250 -3.86 -10.26 31.14
CA VAL A 250 -3.53 -11.02 32.33
C VAL A 250 -4.74 -11.84 32.79
N ARG A 251 -4.48 -12.98 33.43
CA ARG A 251 -5.51 -13.85 34.02
C ARG A 251 -5.18 -14.13 35.48
N ASN A 252 -6.10 -13.84 36.38
CA ASN A 252 -5.92 -14.13 37.81
C ASN A 252 -6.30 -15.58 38.15
N GLY A 253 -6.04 -16.00 39.40
CA GLY A 253 -6.36 -17.34 39.89
C GLY A 253 -7.87 -17.67 39.90
N HIS A 254 -8.74 -16.66 39.85
CA HIS A 254 -10.20 -16.81 39.79
C HIS A 254 -10.73 -16.96 38.36
N GLY A 255 -9.86 -16.90 37.35
CA GLY A 255 -10.22 -17.06 35.94
C GLY A 255 -10.66 -15.76 35.26
N GLU A 256 -10.64 -14.63 35.95
CA GLU A 256 -10.93 -13.32 35.37
C GLU A 256 -9.80 -12.91 34.43
N VAL A 257 -10.17 -12.37 33.28
CA VAL A 257 -9.23 -11.90 32.26
C VAL A 257 -9.40 -10.40 32.09
N ALA A 258 -8.31 -9.66 32.29
CA ALA A 258 -8.29 -8.22 32.11
C ALA A 258 -7.15 -7.81 31.17
N ARG A 259 -7.37 -6.72 30.45
CA ARG A 259 -6.34 -6.05 29.66
C ARG A 259 -5.84 -4.85 30.48
N CYS A 260 -4.56 -4.87 30.83
CA CYS A 260 -3.95 -3.84 31.67
C CYS A 260 -2.86 -3.10 30.87
N PRO A 261 -2.80 -1.76 30.95
CA PRO A 261 -1.66 -0.98 30.46
C PRO A 261 -0.35 -1.44 31.08
N LEU A 262 0.76 -1.35 30.34
CA LEU A 262 2.07 -1.78 30.84
C LEU A 262 2.51 -1.01 32.11
N THR A 263 2.06 0.23 32.27
CA THR A 263 2.32 1.09 33.43
C THR A 263 1.67 0.58 34.72
N GLU A 264 0.60 -0.21 34.62
CA GLU A 264 -0.16 -0.72 35.76
C GLU A 264 0.25 -2.14 36.15
N VAL A 265 1.20 -2.73 35.41
CA VAL A 265 1.63 -4.11 35.61
C VAL A 265 3.05 -4.13 36.16
N CYS A 266 3.17 -4.57 37.41
CA CYS A 266 4.45 -4.68 38.09
C CYS A 266 4.97 -6.12 38.01
N VAL A 267 6.18 -6.28 37.49
CA VAL A 267 6.90 -7.56 37.61
C VAL A 267 7.48 -7.63 39.02
N THR A 268 7.18 -8.69 39.77
CA THR A 268 7.65 -8.85 41.15
C THR A 268 9.17 -8.62 41.26
N SER A 269 9.58 -7.86 42.28
CA SER A 269 10.93 -7.30 42.46
C SER A 269 12.09 -8.32 42.37
N ARG A 270 11.84 -9.60 42.65
CA ARG A 270 12.80 -10.71 42.47
C ARG A 270 13.17 -10.95 41.00
N ARG A 271 12.21 -10.84 40.07
CA ARG A 271 12.42 -11.15 38.64
C ARG A 271 12.97 -9.98 37.83
N ARG A 272 12.76 -8.73 38.31
CA ARG A 272 13.39 -7.53 37.73
C ARG A 272 14.92 -7.62 37.80
N LYS A 273 15.47 -8.19 38.88
CA LYS A 273 16.92 -8.42 39.06
C LYS A 273 17.48 -9.49 38.11
N ASP A 274 16.74 -10.57 37.86
CA ASP A 274 17.16 -11.62 36.92
C ASP A 274 17.14 -11.13 35.46
N ARG A 275 16.19 -10.25 35.12
CA ARG A 275 16.11 -9.63 33.78
C ARG A 275 17.24 -8.62 33.53
N ASP A 276 17.53 -7.74 34.48
CA ASP A 276 18.67 -6.81 34.37
C ASP A 276 20.00 -7.57 34.28
N ALA A 277 20.15 -8.67 35.02
CA ALA A 277 21.33 -9.54 34.95
C ALA A 277 21.48 -10.26 33.60
N THR A 278 20.37 -10.57 32.92
CA THR A 278 20.36 -11.23 31.60
C THR A 278 20.66 -10.22 30.48
N LEU A 279 20.10 -9.01 30.55
CA LEU A 279 20.34 -7.94 29.57
C LEU A 279 21.79 -7.44 29.59
N SER A 280 22.43 -7.36 30.76
CA SER A 280 23.85 -6.98 30.86
C SER A 280 24.83 -8.00 30.26
N GLN A 281 24.40 -9.24 29.97
CA GLN A 281 25.26 -10.28 29.39
C GLN A 281 25.14 -10.39 27.87
N THR A 282 24.10 -9.81 27.25
CA THR A 282 23.83 -9.93 25.80
C THR A 282 24.18 -8.70 24.98
N VAL A 283 24.72 -7.64 25.58
CA VAL A 283 25.19 -6.45 24.85
C VAL A 283 26.70 -6.54 24.67
N PRO A 284 27.24 -6.82 23.46
CA PRO A 284 28.63 -6.46 23.18
C PRO A 284 28.70 -4.93 23.22
N SER A 285 29.66 -4.41 23.99
CA SER A 285 29.98 -2.99 24.03
C SER A 285 30.37 -2.50 22.63
N THR A 286 29.43 -1.92 21.89
CA THR A 286 29.75 -1.08 20.74
C THR A 286 30.35 0.21 21.28
N GLY A 287 31.67 0.22 21.34
CA GLY A 287 32.46 1.42 21.54
C GLY A 287 32.18 2.42 20.43
N SER A 288 32.04 3.68 20.85
CA SER A 288 32.02 4.87 20.02
C SER A 288 33.20 4.88 19.04
N GLY A 289 32.91 4.87 17.75
CA GLY A 289 33.87 5.10 16.68
C GLY A 289 33.28 6.10 15.68
N THR A 290 33.82 7.31 15.72
CA THR A 290 33.55 8.45 14.84
C THR A 290 33.57 8.06 13.36
N VAL A 291 32.56 8.55 12.62
CA VAL A 291 32.57 8.61 11.16
C VAL A 291 33.70 9.54 10.69
N SER A 292 34.60 9.01 9.86
CA SER A 292 35.45 9.80 8.97
C SER A 292 35.29 9.23 7.57
N GLU A 293 34.91 10.11 6.64
CA GLU A 293 34.99 9.88 5.20
C GLU A 293 36.42 9.53 4.78
N ALA A 294 36.56 8.50 3.93
CA ALA A 294 37.68 8.35 3.02
C ALA A 294 37.28 7.41 1.87
N SER A 295 37.10 8.03 0.70
CA SER A 295 37.53 7.58 -0.63
C SER A 295 37.35 6.12 -1.03
N ALA A 296 36.39 5.89 -1.92
CA ALA A 296 36.31 4.70 -2.75
C ALA A 296 37.31 4.77 -3.91
N GLU A 297 38.20 3.77 -4.00
CA GLU A 297 38.77 3.31 -5.27
C GLU A 297 38.62 1.78 -5.38
N PRO A 298 38.52 1.24 -6.61
CA PRO A 298 37.84 -0.02 -6.89
C PRO A 298 38.77 -1.22 -6.79
N VAL A 299 38.29 -2.31 -6.16
CA VAL A 299 39.05 -3.56 -6.08
C VAL A 299 38.58 -4.54 -7.16
N GLU A 300 39.57 -5.01 -7.89
CA GLU A 300 39.54 -5.94 -9.02
C GLU A 300 38.82 -7.25 -8.71
N ALA A 301 38.10 -7.75 -9.72
CA ALA A 301 37.52 -9.08 -9.75
C ALA A 301 38.60 -10.11 -10.10
N THR A 302 38.74 -11.17 -9.29
CA THR A 302 39.43 -12.39 -9.68
C THR A 302 38.46 -13.47 -10.18
N PRO A 303 38.92 -14.37 -11.07
CA PRO A 303 38.05 -15.02 -12.04
C PRO A 303 37.94 -16.54 -11.80
N GLU A 304 36.77 -17.00 -11.36
CA GLU A 304 36.38 -18.40 -11.50
C GLU A 304 34.90 -18.48 -11.91
N ASP A 305 34.67 -18.39 -13.22
CA ASP A 305 33.82 -19.33 -13.96
C ASP A 305 33.75 -18.87 -15.43
N ALA A 306 34.69 -19.38 -16.24
CA ALA A 306 34.71 -19.12 -17.67
C ALA A 306 33.61 -19.92 -18.40
N PRO A 307 32.95 -19.33 -19.41
CA PRO A 307 31.84 -19.95 -20.12
C PRO A 307 32.35 -20.95 -21.19
N ARG A 308 31.86 -22.19 -21.14
CA ARG A 308 32.08 -23.17 -22.24
C ARG A 308 31.24 -22.79 -23.47
N LYS A 309 31.91 -22.38 -24.55
CA LYS A 309 31.32 -22.27 -25.90
C LYS A 309 31.33 -23.63 -26.63
N LYS A 310 30.15 -23.94 -27.19
CA LYS A 310 29.79 -24.75 -28.38
C LYS A 310 30.82 -25.71 -28.98
N ALA A 311 30.41 -26.98 -29.14
CA ALA A 311 30.86 -27.87 -30.22
C ALA A 311 29.65 -28.55 -30.89
N ARG A 312 29.72 -28.65 -32.23
CA ARG A 312 28.74 -29.24 -33.17
C ARG A 312 28.81 -30.78 -33.20
N HIS A 313 27.83 -31.37 -33.92
CA HIS A 313 27.70 -32.74 -34.46
C HIS A 313 27.09 -33.79 -33.52
N LYS A 314 26.16 -34.68 -33.89
CA LYS A 314 25.78 -35.27 -35.20
C LYS A 314 24.38 -35.93 -35.12
N LYS A 315 23.65 -36.00 -36.24
CA LYS A 315 22.36 -36.70 -36.46
C LYS A 315 22.38 -38.19 -36.05
N ARG A 316 21.24 -38.71 -35.56
CA ARG A 316 20.66 -40.09 -35.71
C ARG A 316 19.22 -40.05 -35.14
N THR A 317 18.16 -39.88 -35.93
CA THR A 317 17.30 -40.90 -36.58
C THR A 317 16.88 -42.10 -35.72
N GLY A 318 15.55 -42.26 -35.57
CA GLY A 318 14.81 -43.38 -34.98
C GLY A 318 13.93 -42.87 -33.82
N GLY A 319 12.59 -42.86 -33.85
CA GLY A 319 11.62 -43.73 -34.50
C GLY A 319 10.79 -44.43 -33.41
N PHE A 320 9.46 -44.47 -33.57
CA PHE A 320 8.43 -45.08 -32.70
C PHE A 320 8.02 -44.33 -31.42
N ALA A 321 6.77 -44.35 -30.93
CA ALA A 321 5.42 -44.56 -31.46
C ALA A 321 4.48 -44.50 -30.23
N GLY A 322 3.40 -43.70 -30.32
CA GLY A 322 2.08 -43.95 -29.74
C GLY A 322 1.92 -44.27 -28.25
N ARG A 323 1.18 -43.41 -27.54
CA ARG A 323 0.05 -43.83 -26.69
C ARG A 323 -0.89 -42.64 -26.40
N LYS A 324 -2.17 -42.86 -26.67
CA LYS A 324 -3.33 -41.97 -26.44
C LYS A 324 -3.60 -41.77 -24.93
N PRO A 325 -4.21 -40.65 -24.53
CA PRO A 325 -4.81 -40.50 -23.20
C PRO A 325 -6.20 -41.17 -23.14
N PRO A 326 -6.62 -41.73 -21.98
CA PRO A 326 -7.96 -42.29 -21.84
C PRO A 326 -9.01 -41.21 -21.55
N THR A 327 -10.16 -41.43 -22.18
CA THR A 327 -11.46 -40.76 -22.04
C THR A 327 -12.06 -40.94 -20.65
N GLY A 328 -12.72 -39.89 -20.12
CA GLY A 328 -13.41 -39.93 -18.83
C GLY A 328 -14.75 -40.69 -18.84
N PRO A 329 -15.44 -40.76 -17.69
CA PRO A 329 -16.86 -41.10 -17.64
C PRO A 329 -17.74 -39.86 -17.35
N GLY A 330 -18.91 -39.84 -18.00
CA GLY A 330 -19.91 -38.77 -17.98
C GLY A 330 -20.83 -38.73 -16.74
N PRO A 331 -21.97 -38.03 -16.84
CA PRO A 331 -22.56 -37.23 -15.75
C PRO A 331 -23.50 -37.99 -14.80
N HIS A 332 -23.63 -37.44 -13.59
CA HIS A 332 -24.59 -37.82 -12.55
C HIS A 332 -26.04 -37.53 -12.97
N PRO A 333 -27.01 -38.41 -12.65
CA PRO A 333 -28.42 -38.13 -12.86
C PRO A 333 -28.99 -37.23 -11.76
N SER A 334 -29.75 -36.23 -12.19
CA SER A 334 -30.62 -35.36 -11.42
C SER A 334 -31.86 -36.13 -10.93
N THR A 335 -32.04 -36.26 -9.61
CA THR A 335 -33.31 -36.65 -9.01
C THR A 335 -34.14 -35.41 -8.69
N THR A 336 -35.21 -35.27 -9.46
CA THR A 336 -36.44 -34.55 -9.15
C THR A 336 -37.04 -35.03 -7.83
N HIS A 337 -37.41 -34.11 -6.95
CA HIS A 337 -38.44 -34.34 -5.93
C HIS A 337 -39.49 -33.24 -6.07
N GLU A 338 -40.64 -33.65 -6.59
CA GLU A 338 -41.90 -32.92 -6.59
C GLU A 338 -42.80 -33.60 -5.55
N GLU A 339 -43.27 -32.79 -4.60
CA GLU A 339 -44.59 -32.81 -3.94
C GLU A 339 -45.09 -33.88 -2.95
N GLN A 340 -45.84 -33.32 -1.97
CA GLN A 340 -46.94 -33.87 -1.15
C GLN A 340 -46.63 -34.54 0.20
N GLN A 341 -46.65 -33.76 1.29
CA GLN A 341 -47.81 -33.56 2.18
C GLN A 341 -47.57 -32.45 3.19
#